data_AF-A0A4R4R721-F1
#
_entry.id   AF-A0A4R4R721-F1
#
_cell.length_a   1.000
_cell.length_b   1.000
_cell.length_c   1.000
_cell.angle_alpha   90.00
_cell.angle_beta   90.00
_cell.angle_gamma   90.00
#
_symmetry.space_group_name_H-M   'P 1'
#
loop_
_entity.id
_entity.type
_entity.pdbx_description
1 polymer ?
#
loop_
_entity_poly.entity_id
_entity_poly.type
_entity_poly.pdbx_seq_one_letter_code
_entity_poly.pdbx_strand_id
1 'polypeptide(L)'
;PGVEAPGRSRRRWAVPVVAGAVLVAALALLLPRLDEKPDPPPRALPTESPAVETSRPAPTRSPSAPTATTRTPVRPRPTLSAAPTTTSPAPSGDNVTEVANQIGQLIATGVADGGIRDDVGTDVRNLLGHAVQANSPSDLAAAVQRARDKVADRQREGSITPTYARQLDTAFQQLGAARM
;
A
#
# COMPACT_ATOMS: atom_id res chain seq x y z
N PRO A 1 -1.61 -73.21 25.64
CA PRO A 1 -2.39 -72.78 24.46
C PRO A 1 -3.08 -71.44 24.76
N GLY A 2 -2.44 -70.33 24.40
CA GLY A 2 -2.94 -68.97 24.59
C GLY A 2 -3.32 -68.35 23.26
N VAL A 3 -4.48 -67.70 23.21
CA VAL A 3 -4.95 -66.90 22.09
C VAL A 3 -4.48 -65.45 22.31
N GLU A 4 -3.47 -65.01 21.59
CA GLU A 4 -3.07 -63.61 21.52
C GLU A 4 -3.45 -63.03 20.15
N ALA A 5 -4.32 -62.04 20.18
CA ALA A 5 -4.44 -61.06 19.11
C ALA A 5 -3.55 -59.86 19.45
N PRO A 6 -2.66 -59.41 18.55
CA PRO A 6 -2.14 -58.06 18.63
C PRO A 6 -2.81 -57.12 17.63
N GLY A 7 -3.12 -55.94 18.17
CA GLY A 7 -3.89 -54.87 17.54
C GLY A 7 -3.18 -54.14 16.40
N ARG A 8 -4.00 -53.39 15.67
CA ARG A 8 -3.60 -52.53 14.55
C ARG A 8 -2.84 -51.28 14.99
N SER A 9 -2.00 -50.86 14.06
CA SER A 9 -1.57 -49.49 13.76
C SER A 9 -0.22 -49.03 14.35
N ARG A 10 0.72 -48.74 13.44
CA ARG A 10 1.24 -47.38 13.21
C ARG A 10 2.24 -47.37 12.05
N ARG A 11 1.81 -46.76 10.95
CA ARG A 11 2.50 -45.65 10.26
C ARG A 11 4.01 -45.83 10.02
N ARG A 12 4.38 -46.40 8.87
CA ARG A 12 5.73 -46.29 8.30
C ARG A 12 5.69 -46.33 6.76
N TRP A 13 5.47 -45.19 6.13
CA TRP A 13 5.80 -44.96 4.72
C TRP A 13 6.44 -43.56 4.69
N ALA A 14 7.76 -43.49 4.88
CA ALA A 14 8.77 -43.55 3.82
C ALA A 14 8.73 -42.29 2.95
N VAL A 15 9.62 -41.37 3.30
CA VAL A 15 9.98 -40.15 2.56
C VAL A 15 10.70 -40.54 1.26
N PRO A 16 10.42 -39.87 0.12
CA PRO A 16 11.42 -39.73 -0.92
C PRO A 16 12.07 -38.34 -0.82
N VAL A 17 13.32 -38.32 -0.36
CA VAL A 17 14.27 -37.24 -0.64
C VAL A 17 14.70 -37.47 -2.08
N VAL A 18 14.32 -36.58 -2.99
CA VAL A 18 14.92 -36.54 -4.33
C VAL A 18 15.49 -35.14 -4.52
N ALA A 19 16.80 -35.06 -4.28
CA ALA A 19 17.65 -34.03 -4.84
C ALA A 19 17.63 -34.17 -6.37
N GLY A 20 17.32 -33.08 -7.07
CA GLY A 20 17.35 -33.00 -8.53
C GLY A 20 17.96 -31.68 -8.97
N ALA A 21 19.25 -31.72 -9.30
CA ALA A 21 20.02 -30.61 -9.83
C ALA A 21 19.74 -30.41 -11.35
N VAL A 22 20.04 -29.18 -11.81
CA VAL A 22 20.31 -28.77 -13.20
C VAL A 22 19.09 -28.51 -14.11
N LEU A 23 18.82 -27.23 -14.39
CA LEU A 23 18.48 -26.80 -15.74
C LEU A 23 19.15 -25.45 -16.05
N VAL A 24 20.38 -25.54 -16.58
CA VAL A 24 20.97 -24.51 -17.43
C VAL A 24 20.66 -24.91 -18.88
N ALA A 25 20.27 -23.91 -19.69
CA ALA A 25 20.16 -23.89 -21.16
C ALA A 25 18.77 -24.10 -21.80
N ALA A 26 18.11 -22.97 -22.11
CA ALA A 26 17.43 -22.60 -23.37
C ALA A 26 16.39 -21.51 -23.00
N LEU A 27 16.54 -20.23 -23.36
CA LEU A 27 16.58 -19.71 -24.72
C LEU A 27 17.22 -18.31 -24.71
N ALA A 28 18.40 -18.20 -25.33
CA ALA A 28 18.86 -16.96 -25.94
C ALA A 28 17.84 -16.51 -27.00
N LEU A 29 17.74 -15.20 -27.24
CA LEU A 29 16.79 -14.43 -28.08
C LEU A 29 15.87 -13.61 -27.14
N LEU A 30 16.20 -12.38 -26.76
CA LEU A 30 16.14 -11.25 -27.69
C LEU A 30 16.78 -9.99 -27.03
N LEU A 31 18.07 -9.77 -27.26
CA LEU A 31 18.65 -8.43 -27.18
C LEU A 31 18.90 -7.98 -28.62
N PRO A 32 18.33 -6.83 -29.02
CA PRO A 32 19.19 -5.77 -29.54
C PRO A 32 18.84 -4.43 -28.89
N ARG A 33 19.82 -3.79 -28.25
CA ARG A 33 20.48 -2.58 -28.79
C ARG A 33 19.56 -1.36 -28.89
N LEU A 34 19.50 -0.56 -27.82
CA LEU A 34 19.49 0.89 -27.96
C LEU A 34 20.67 1.47 -27.16
N ASP A 35 21.85 1.35 -27.75
CA ASP A 35 22.93 2.33 -27.59
C ASP A 35 22.47 3.53 -28.41
N GLU A 36 21.64 4.40 -27.84
CA GLU A 36 21.30 5.67 -28.50
C GLU A 36 22.16 6.75 -27.86
N LYS A 37 23.30 7.00 -28.49
CA LYS A 37 24.10 8.19 -28.22
C LYS A 37 23.25 9.41 -28.57
N PRO A 38 23.24 10.46 -27.74
CA PRO A 38 22.49 11.68 -28.02
C PRO A 38 23.06 12.37 -29.25
N ASP A 39 22.22 12.61 -30.26
CA ASP A 39 22.57 13.51 -31.35
C ASP A 39 22.65 14.96 -30.82
N PRO A 40 23.71 15.72 -31.15
CA PRO A 40 23.77 17.14 -30.82
C PRO A 40 22.76 17.96 -31.64
N PRO A 41 22.26 19.08 -31.09
CA PRO A 41 21.13 19.82 -31.65
C PRO A 41 21.48 20.55 -32.95
N PRO A 42 20.55 20.66 -33.92
CA PRO A 42 20.70 21.60 -35.01
C PRO A 42 20.56 23.05 -34.47
N ARG A 43 21.61 23.84 -34.67
CA ARG A 43 21.57 25.31 -34.54
C ARG A 43 20.60 25.88 -35.57
N ALA A 44 19.63 26.66 -35.13
CA ALA A 44 19.01 27.72 -35.93
C ALA A 44 19.23 29.06 -35.19
N LEU A 45 19.93 29.99 -35.85
CA LEU A 45 20.02 31.41 -35.49
C LEU A 45 18.88 32.19 -36.23
N PRO A 46 18.76 33.51 -36.05
CA PRO A 46 17.64 34.21 -35.44
C PRO A 46 16.57 34.68 -36.45
N THR A 47 15.35 34.95 -36.00
CA THR A 47 14.49 35.90 -36.69
C THR A 47 13.78 36.76 -35.66
N GLU A 48 14.14 38.03 -35.68
CA GLU A 48 13.55 39.12 -34.91
C GLU A 48 12.12 39.45 -35.38
N SER A 49 11.34 39.92 -34.40
CA SER A 49 10.31 40.96 -34.49
C SER A 49 8.89 40.61 -34.97
N PRO A 50 7.86 41.40 -34.62
CA PRO A 50 7.80 42.51 -33.65
C PRO A 50 6.75 42.34 -32.54
N ALA A 51 6.92 43.14 -31.49
CA ALA A 51 5.92 43.44 -30.49
C ALA A 51 4.61 43.97 -31.11
N VAL A 52 3.47 43.51 -30.59
CA VAL A 52 2.23 44.29 -30.60
C VAL A 52 1.77 44.42 -29.15
N GLU A 53 2.23 45.49 -28.50
CA GLU A 53 1.41 46.15 -27.50
C GLU A 53 0.16 46.68 -28.20
N THR A 54 -1.02 46.36 -27.66
CA THR A 54 -2.16 47.26 -27.79
C THR A 54 -2.84 47.32 -26.44
N SER A 55 -2.60 48.45 -25.77
CA SER A 55 -3.33 48.91 -24.59
C SER A 55 -4.78 49.25 -24.93
N ARG A 56 -5.64 49.18 -23.89
CA ARG A 56 -6.73 50.13 -23.52
C ARG A 56 -8.19 49.68 -23.81
N PRO A 57 -9.22 50.18 -23.07
CA PRO A 57 -9.31 50.68 -21.69
C PRO A 57 -10.25 49.84 -20.79
N ALA A 58 -10.15 50.06 -19.48
CA ALA A 58 -11.14 49.63 -18.49
C ALA A 58 -12.44 50.46 -18.56
N PRO A 59 -13.63 49.85 -18.45
CA PRO A 59 -14.83 50.54 -18.01
C PRO A 59 -15.01 50.48 -16.48
N THR A 60 -15.39 51.63 -15.96
CA THR A 60 -15.62 52.01 -14.57
C THR A 60 -16.77 51.23 -13.91
N ARG A 61 -16.58 51.02 -12.59
CA ARG A 61 -17.46 50.46 -11.55
C ARG A 61 -18.98 50.55 -11.77
N SER A 62 -19.66 49.48 -11.38
CA SER A 62 -21.01 49.53 -10.81
C SER A 62 -21.05 48.71 -9.51
N PRO A 63 -21.40 49.27 -8.34
CA PRO A 63 -21.59 48.50 -7.12
C PRO A 63 -23.05 48.03 -7.06
N SER A 64 -23.31 46.79 -7.46
CA SER A 64 -24.58 46.13 -7.17
C SER A 64 -24.52 45.40 -5.82
N ALA A 65 -25.52 45.68 -5.01
CA ALA A 65 -25.75 45.30 -3.62
C ALA A 65 -25.66 43.78 -3.34
N PRO A 66 -25.44 43.39 -2.06
CA PRO A 66 -25.26 41.99 -1.68
C PRO A 66 -26.60 41.28 -1.57
N THR A 67 -26.74 40.08 -2.13
CA THR A 67 -27.83 39.17 -1.74
C THR A 67 -27.47 37.71 -1.99
N ALA A 68 -27.99 36.86 -1.09
CA ALA A 68 -27.92 35.41 -1.03
C ALA A 68 -26.65 34.79 -0.39
N THR A 69 -26.64 34.82 0.95
CA THR A 69 -25.97 33.81 1.78
C THR A 69 -26.41 32.42 1.33
N THR A 70 -25.55 31.71 0.62
CA THR A 70 -25.77 30.29 0.34
C THR A 70 -25.45 29.54 1.62
N ARG A 71 -26.49 28.97 2.22
CA ARG A 71 -26.41 28.13 3.42
C ARG A 71 -25.61 26.88 3.07
N THR A 72 -24.37 26.82 3.54
CA THR A 72 -23.53 25.62 3.48
C THR A 72 -24.26 24.48 4.19
N PRO A 73 -24.38 23.28 3.59
CA PRO A 73 -24.84 22.12 4.33
C PRO A 73 -23.83 21.80 5.43
N VAL A 74 -24.30 21.77 6.68
CA VAL A 74 -23.52 21.29 7.83
C VAL A 74 -23.20 19.81 7.59
N ARG A 75 -21.94 19.53 7.30
CA ARG A 75 -21.41 18.15 7.31
C ARG A 75 -21.53 17.63 8.75
N PRO A 76 -22.15 16.47 9.00
CA PRO A 76 -22.08 15.87 10.31
C PRO A 76 -20.62 15.55 10.64
N ARG A 77 -20.12 16.17 11.71
CA ARG A 77 -18.82 15.83 12.31
C ARG A 77 -18.92 14.38 12.79
N PRO A 78 -18.02 13.47 12.39
CA PRO A 78 -17.97 12.15 12.99
C PRO A 78 -17.73 12.33 14.48
N THR A 79 -18.68 11.86 15.30
CA THR A 79 -18.47 11.69 16.74
C THR A 79 -17.39 10.63 16.89
N LEU A 80 -16.21 11.02 17.37
CA LEU A 80 -15.21 10.07 17.85
C LEU A 80 -15.85 9.29 19.00
N SER A 81 -16.27 8.06 18.71
CA SER A 81 -16.75 7.12 19.70
C SER A 81 -15.60 6.87 20.68
N ALA A 82 -15.86 7.10 21.97
CA ALA A 82 -14.88 6.92 23.02
C ALA A 82 -14.25 5.52 22.94
N ALA A 83 -12.92 5.46 22.93
CA ALA A 83 -12.18 4.21 22.92
C ALA A 83 -12.44 3.44 24.22
N PRO A 84 -12.81 2.15 24.17
CA PRO A 84 -12.80 1.32 25.36
C PRO A 84 -11.36 1.09 25.80
N THR A 85 -10.98 1.55 26.99
CA THR A 85 -9.78 1.08 27.68
C THR A 85 -9.98 -0.38 28.06
N THR A 86 -9.62 -1.26 27.13
CA THR A 86 -9.55 -2.71 27.36
C THR A 86 -8.11 -3.06 27.66
N THR A 87 -7.85 -3.49 28.89
CA THR A 87 -6.66 -4.26 29.24
C THR A 87 -6.54 -5.40 28.24
N SER A 88 -5.48 -5.37 27.43
CA SER A 88 -5.29 -6.32 26.33
C SER A 88 -5.24 -7.74 26.90
N PRO A 89 -6.10 -8.67 26.45
CA PRO A 89 -5.87 -10.09 26.70
C PRO A 89 -4.56 -10.51 26.01
N ALA A 90 -3.96 -11.60 26.50
CA ALA A 90 -2.75 -12.17 25.92
C ALA A 90 -2.92 -12.39 24.40
N PRO A 91 -1.86 -12.22 23.60
CA PRO A 91 -1.95 -12.19 22.14
C PRO A 91 -2.41 -13.56 21.64
N SER A 92 -3.66 -13.61 21.19
CA SER A 92 -4.23 -14.80 20.56
C SER A 92 -4.14 -14.61 19.05
N GLY A 93 -3.95 -15.69 18.28
CA GLY A 93 -3.90 -15.62 16.81
C GLY A 93 -5.13 -14.95 16.17
N ASP A 94 -6.25 -14.96 16.87
CA ASP A 94 -7.49 -14.28 16.50
C ASP A 94 -7.32 -12.76 16.40
N ASN A 95 -6.48 -12.15 17.25
CA ASN A 95 -6.21 -10.71 17.24
C ASN A 95 -5.46 -10.27 15.97
N VAL A 96 -4.56 -11.10 15.44
CA VAL A 96 -3.81 -10.78 14.21
C VAL A 96 -4.76 -10.73 13.01
N THR A 97 -5.70 -11.68 12.93
CA THR A 97 -6.69 -11.73 11.84
C THR A 97 -7.63 -10.53 11.91
N GLU A 98 -8.08 -10.15 13.10
CA GLU A 98 -8.93 -8.97 13.28
C GLU A 98 -8.21 -7.68 12.85
N VAL A 99 -6.98 -7.46 13.33
CA VAL A 99 -6.19 -6.27 12.94
C VAL A 99 -5.90 -6.27 11.44
N ALA A 100 -5.58 -7.42 10.84
CA ALA A 100 -5.39 -7.52 9.40
C ALA A 100 -6.65 -7.15 8.61
N ASN A 101 -7.82 -7.59 9.07
CA ASN A 101 -9.09 -7.19 8.46
C ASN A 101 -9.32 -5.68 8.55
N GLN A 102 -9.02 -5.07 9.71
CA GLN A 102 -9.10 -3.62 9.88
C GLN A 102 -8.16 -2.87 8.92
N ILE A 103 -6.93 -3.34 8.74
CA ILE A 103 -5.98 -2.78 7.75
C ILE A 103 -6.53 -2.95 6.32
N GLY A 104 -7.07 -4.11 5.98
CA GLY A 104 -7.68 -4.37 4.68
C GLY A 104 -8.80 -3.39 4.34
N GLN A 105 -9.65 -3.08 5.32
CA GLN A 105 -10.73 -2.09 5.16
C GLN A 105 -10.22 -0.66 5.09
N LEU A 106 -9.17 -0.33 5.85
CA LEU A 106 -8.52 0.97 5.77
C LEU A 106 -7.94 1.21 4.36
N ILE A 107 -7.30 0.19 3.77
CA ILE A 107 -6.79 0.26 2.39
C ILE A 107 -7.95 0.42 1.41
N ALA A 108 -9.03 -0.36 1.56
CA ALA A 108 -10.20 -0.27 0.68
C ALA A 108 -10.83 1.12 0.70
N THR A 109 -11.00 1.69 1.89
CA THR A 109 -11.54 3.04 2.09
C THR A 109 -10.61 4.08 1.50
N GLY A 110 -9.30 3.96 1.72
CA GLY A 110 -8.32 4.89 1.16
C GLY A 110 -8.27 4.88 -0.37
N VAL A 111 -8.45 3.73 -1.01
CA VAL A 111 -8.58 3.64 -2.47
C VAL A 111 -9.89 4.29 -2.94
N ALA A 112 -11.01 3.98 -2.29
CA ALA A 112 -12.31 4.56 -2.64
C ALA A 112 -12.35 6.09 -2.50
N ASP A 113 -11.66 6.63 -1.50
CA ASP A 113 -11.54 8.07 -1.26
C ASP A 113 -10.50 8.76 -2.17
N GLY A 114 -9.76 8.00 -2.98
CA GLY A 114 -8.63 8.50 -3.77
C GLY A 114 -7.41 8.91 -2.94
N GLY A 115 -7.40 8.60 -1.64
CA GLY A 115 -6.30 8.86 -0.73
C GLY A 115 -5.14 7.86 -0.83
N ILE A 116 -5.36 6.75 -1.54
CA ILE A 116 -4.39 5.72 -1.92
C ILE A 116 -4.64 5.43 -3.40
N ARG A 117 -3.59 5.48 -4.24
CA ARG A 117 -3.72 5.05 -5.63
C ARG A 117 -4.08 3.57 -5.73
N ASP A 118 -4.87 3.18 -6.73
CA ASP A 118 -5.39 1.81 -6.86
C ASP A 118 -4.28 0.73 -6.93
N ASP A 119 -3.23 1.00 -7.74
CA ASP A 119 -2.07 0.11 -7.87
C ASP A 119 -1.31 -0.04 -6.55
N VAL A 120 -1.19 1.05 -5.80
CA VAL A 120 -0.58 1.05 -4.47
C VAL A 120 -1.46 0.37 -3.43
N GLY A 121 -2.78 0.50 -3.51
CA GLY A 121 -3.72 -0.23 -2.65
C GLY A 121 -3.54 -1.74 -2.78
N THR A 122 -3.33 -2.22 -4.02
CA THR A 122 -3.01 -3.62 -4.29
C THR A 122 -1.65 -4.03 -3.71
N ASP A 123 -0.62 -3.21 -3.91
CA ASP A 123 0.73 -3.43 -3.34
C ASP A 123 0.68 -3.56 -1.81
N VAL A 124 0.00 -2.63 -1.13
CA VAL A 124 -0.12 -2.64 0.34
C VAL A 124 -0.92 -3.84 0.85
N ARG A 125 -1.96 -4.29 0.12
CA ARG A 125 -2.69 -5.54 0.45
C ARG A 125 -1.78 -6.77 0.33
N ASN A 126 -0.92 -6.82 -0.67
CA ASN A 126 0.05 -7.91 -0.82
C ASN A 126 1.05 -7.91 0.34
N LEU A 127 1.57 -6.73 0.73
CA LEU A 127 2.44 -6.59 1.89
C LEU A 127 1.76 -7.05 3.19
N LEU A 128 0.49 -6.69 3.40
CA LEU A 128 -0.31 -7.18 4.51
C LEU A 128 -0.46 -8.71 4.46
N GLY A 129 -0.76 -9.27 3.29
CA GLY A 129 -0.86 -10.71 3.10
C GLY A 129 0.44 -11.46 3.45
N HIS A 130 1.60 -10.89 3.11
CA HIS A 130 2.89 -11.44 3.52
C HIS A 130 3.11 -11.36 5.03
N ALA A 131 2.71 -10.27 5.68
CA ALA A 131 2.81 -10.13 7.13
C ALA A 131 1.94 -11.17 7.87
N VAL A 132 0.70 -11.38 7.41
CA VAL A 132 -0.22 -12.36 8.01
C VAL A 132 0.27 -13.81 7.83
N GLN A 133 1.00 -14.09 6.74
CA GLN A 133 1.60 -15.40 6.48
C GLN A 133 2.92 -15.66 7.23
N ALA A 134 3.41 -14.70 8.01
CA ALA A 134 4.65 -14.87 8.77
C ALA A 134 4.52 -16.00 9.81
N ASN A 135 5.49 -16.91 9.79
CA ASN A 135 5.46 -18.12 10.64
C ASN A 135 6.05 -17.89 12.04
N SER A 136 6.79 -16.81 12.23
CA SER A 136 7.45 -16.47 13.50
C SER A 136 7.25 -14.99 13.86
N PRO A 137 7.37 -14.61 15.15
CA PRO A 137 7.31 -13.21 15.57
C PRO A 137 8.37 -12.33 14.90
N SER A 138 9.59 -12.85 14.68
CA SER A 138 10.65 -12.12 13.99
C SER A 138 10.34 -11.88 12.52
N ASP A 139 9.76 -12.87 11.83
CA ASP A 139 9.35 -12.71 10.43
C ASP A 139 8.22 -11.70 10.30
N LEU A 140 7.27 -11.72 11.25
CA LEU A 140 6.20 -10.74 11.29
C LEU A 140 6.75 -9.33 11.51
N ALA A 141 7.65 -9.15 12.47
CA ALA A 141 8.27 -7.86 12.74
C ALA A 141 8.99 -7.31 11.49
N ALA A 142 9.74 -8.16 10.78
CA ALA A 142 10.40 -7.79 9.53
C ALA A 142 9.40 -7.45 8.41
N ALA A 143 8.32 -8.22 8.27
CA ALA A 143 7.27 -7.96 7.28
C ALA A 143 6.51 -6.66 7.57
N VAL A 144 6.15 -6.42 8.83
CA VAL A 144 5.53 -5.17 9.30
C VAL A 144 6.45 -3.99 9.04
N GLN A 145 7.74 -4.09 9.38
CA GLN A 145 8.69 -3.01 9.14
C GLN A 145 8.79 -2.68 7.64
N ARG A 146 8.90 -3.71 6.78
CA ARG A 146 8.91 -3.53 5.33
C ARG A 146 7.63 -2.85 4.81
N ALA A 147 6.48 -3.22 5.35
CA ALA A 147 5.21 -2.60 4.98
C ALA A 147 5.18 -1.12 5.37
N ARG A 148 5.65 -0.77 6.57
CA ARG A 148 5.75 0.62 7.04
C ARG A 148 6.71 1.45 6.20
N ASP A 149 7.88 0.90 5.87
CA ASP A 149 8.86 1.56 5.01
C ASP A 149 8.26 1.86 3.63
N LYS A 150 7.54 0.88 3.04
CA LYS A 150 6.85 1.07 1.77
C LYS A 150 5.76 2.12 1.86
N VAL A 151 4.92 2.13 2.90
CA VAL A 151 3.92 3.19 3.09
C VAL A 151 4.56 4.57 3.16
N ALA A 152 5.69 4.70 3.87
CA ALA A 152 6.43 5.96 3.96
C ALA A 152 7.03 6.39 2.61
N ASP A 153 7.58 5.47 1.82
CA ASP A 153 8.04 5.74 0.44
C ASP A 153 6.87 6.23 -0.43
N ARG A 154 5.75 5.50 -0.42
CA ARG A 154 4.55 5.83 -1.20
C ARG A 154 3.97 7.18 -0.83
N GLN A 155 4.03 7.55 0.44
CA GLN A 155 3.66 8.88 0.91
C GLN A 155 4.57 9.96 0.32
N ARG A 156 5.89 9.76 0.34
CA ARG A 156 6.87 10.70 -0.25
C ARG A 156 6.67 10.86 -1.77
N GLU A 157 6.29 9.79 -2.44
CA GLU A 157 5.94 9.77 -3.86
C GLU A 157 4.57 10.42 -4.16
N GLY A 158 3.78 10.75 -3.13
CA GLY A 158 2.43 11.31 -3.28
C GLY A 158 1.36 10.29 -3.69
N SER A 159 1.69 9.00 -3.71
CA SER A 159 0.76 7.91 -4.07
C SER A 159 -0.13 7.47 -2.91
N ILE A 160 0.21 7.88 -1.69
CA ILE A 160 -0.63 7.79 -0.48
C ILE A 160 -0.65 9.17 0.18
N THR A 161 -1.83 9.64 0.55
CA THR A 161 -1.95 10.91 1.28
C THR A 161 -1.35 10.82 2.70
N PRO A 162 -0.86 11.92 3.28
CA PRO A 162 -0.31 11.91 4.63
C PRO A 162 -1.25 11.36 5.71
N THR A 163 -2.57 11.54 5.54
CA THR A 163 -3.58 11.03 6.47
C THR A 163 -3.64 9.50 6.45
N TYR A 164 -3.81 8.91 5.26
CA TYR A 164 -3.87 7.46 5.11
C TYR A 164 -2.53 6.80 5.45
N ALA A 165 -1.39 7.44 5.14
CA ALA A 165 -0.06 6.93 5.51
C ALA A 165 0.10 6.77 7.03
N ARG A 166 -0.33 7.77 7.82
CA ARG A 166 -0.28 7.68 9.29
C ARG A 166 -1.21 6.61 9.86
N GLN A 167 -2.41 6.48 9.29
CA GLN A 167 -3.36 5.46 9.73
C GLN A 167 -2.82 4.05 9.45
N LEU A 168 -2.25 3.83 8.26
CA LEU A 168 -1.63 2.57 7.89
C LEU A 168 -0.42 2.27 8.77
N ASP A 169 0.43 3.26 9.02
CA ASP A 169 1.61 3.11 9.89
C ASP A 169 1.21 2.62 11.30
N THR A 170 0.24 3.29 11.93
CA THR A 170 -0.29 2.89 13.24
C THR A 170 -0.89 1.49 13.20
N ALA A 171 -1.68 1.17 12.17
CA ALA A 171 -2.33 -0.12 12.07
C ALA A 171 -1.31 -1.27 11.86
N PHE A 172 -0.26 -1.04 11.09
CA PHE A 172 0.84 -2.00 10.96
C PHE A 172 1.63 -2.18 12.27
N GLN A 173 1.82 -1.13 13.07
CA GLN A 173 2.40 -1.27 14.41
C GLN A 173 1.53 -2.14 15.32
N GLN A 174 0.21 -1.94 15.30
CA GLN A 174 -0.74 -2.75 16.05
C GLN A 174 -0.71 -4.22 15.60
N LEU A 175 -0.55 -4.48 14.29
CA LEU A 175 -0.40 -5.83 13.77
C LEU A 175 0.84 -6.53 14.34
N GLY A 176 1.97 -5.82 14.41
CA GLY A 176 3.19 -6.34 15.03
C GLY A 176 3.01 -6.65 16.52
N ALA A 177 2.29 -5.80 17.25
CA ALA A 177 2.01 -5.99 18.68
C ALA A 177 1.02 -7.15 18.95
N ALA A 178 0.08 -7.43 18.04
CA ALA A 178 -0.95 -8.45 18.23
C ALA A 178 -0.42 -9.90 18.27
N ARG A 179 0.86 -10.12 17.93
CA ARG A 179 1.51 -11.44 17.90
C ARG A 179 2.57 -11.64 18.99
N MET A 180 2.92 -10.59 19.72
CA MET A 180 4.01 -10.55 20.72
C MET A 180 3.46 -10.84 22.11
#